data_AF-A0A1Y1LWC0-F1
#
_entry.id   AF-A0A1Y1LWC0-F1
#
_cell.length_a   1.000
_cell.length_b   1.000
_cell.length_c   1.000
_cell.angle_alpha   90.00
_cell.angle_beta   90.00
_cell.angle_gamma   90.00
#
_symmetry.space_group_name_H-M   'P 1'
#
loop_
_entity.id
_entity.type
_entity.pdbx_description
1 polymer ?
#
loop_
_entity_poly.entity_id
_entity_poly.type
_entity_poly.pdbx_seq_one_letter_code
_entity_poly.pdbx_strand_id
1 'polypeptide(L)'
;MTDLSRNGIIGPFTREVYNTIGDRLGHTSHIPGDSVQTLFNDMHLYPSKSQVSEMLQCARQCGRRNGTTSFLTFGEFCVFAREMQRPKSHRRSPQKSPNANCARNCEVFLGGSCNPTTWRIETAIPELQKHGITYYNPQKSIWGPELVAEEHDAKQSASVLLFVLDSQTRSVAGMIEVAYLVASDRCVVVVAHPYQLGQSIMGEELSYREYDDLVSGQMTLLSLLRNQGVKVHSNLTSALQKTTSILKYSYNLAEEQVTSKLRILGN
;
A
#
# COMPACT_ATOMS: atom_id res chain seq x y z
N MET A 1 24.14 14.97 -23.49
CA MET A 1 23.25 13.86 -23.09
C MET A 1 23.77 13.34 -21.76
N THR A 2 23.38 14.01 -20.66
CA THR A 2 23.83 13.67 -19.30
C THR A 2 23.17 12.38 -18.86
N ASP A 3 23.98 11.46 -18.33
CA ASP A 3 23.58 10.16 -17.85
C ASP A 3 22.62 10.28 -16.64
N LEU A 4 21.32 10.20 -16.93
CA LEU A 4 20.21 10.32 -15.96
C LEU A 4 20.19 9.20 -14.93
N SER A 5 20.95 8.11 -15.14
CA SER A 5 21.06 7.00 -14.18
C SER A 5 21.78 7.44 -12.90
N ARG A 6 22.68 8.43 -12.96
CA ARG A 6 23.37 9.00 -11.78
C ARG A 6 22.46 9.80 -10.87
N ASN A 7 21.30 10.26 -11.36
CA ASN A 7 20.34 11.06 -10.59
C ASN A 7 19.21 10.21 -9.96
N GLY A 8 19.28 8.88 -10.03
CA GLY A 8 18.27 7.99 -9.45
C GLY A 8 16.91 8.04 -10.14
N ILE A 9 16.85 8.51 -11.39
CA ILE A 9 15.60 8.60 -12.17
C ILE A 9 15.35 7.26 -12.86
N ILE A 10 14.45 6.45 -12.27
CA ILE A 10 14.13 5.10 -12.71
C ILE A 10 12.80 5.09 -13.48
N GLY A 11 12.82 4.58 -14.70
CA GLY A 11 11.62 4.33 -15.53
C GLY A 11 11.29 5.42 -16.57
N PRO A 12 10.49 5.08 -17.61
CA PRO A 12 10.15 6.00 -18.70
C PRO A 12 9.29 7.20 -18.24
N PHE A 13 8.38 6.98 -17.30
CA PHE A 13 7.49 8.03 -16.75
C PHE A 13 8.26 9.10 -15.96
N THR A 14 9.15 8.70 -15.05
CA THR A 14 9.92 9.68 -14.25
C THR A 14 10.89 10.46 -15.13
N ARG A 15 11.40 9.83 -16.21
CA ARG A 15 12.21 10.49 -17.24
C ARG A 15 11.39 11.51 -18.04
N GLU A 16 10.18 11.17 -18.43
CA GLU A 16 9.24 12.10 -19.07
C GLU A 16 9.00 13.32 -18.18
N VAL A 17 8.58 13.10 -16.92
CA VAL A 17 8.36 14.17 -15.93
C VAL A 17 9.61 15.04 -15.76
N TYR A 18 10.80 14.41 -15.66
CA TYR A 18 12.06 15.13 -15.48
C TYR A 18 12.39 16.02 -16.67
N ASN A 19 12.20 15.51 -17.89
CA ASN A 19 12.42 16.27 -19.11
C ASN A 19 11.42 17.44 -19.20
N THR A 20 10.12 17.21 -18.93
CA THR A 20 9.11 18.27 -18.93
C THR A 20 9.46 19.40 -17.95
N ILE A 21 9.90 19.07 -16.75
CA ILE A 21 10.32 20.08 -15.75
C ILE A 21 11.59 20.79 -16.23
N GLY A 22 12.57 20.04 -16.75
CA GLY A 22 13.83 20.59 -17.26
C GLY A 22 13.65 21.54 -18.43
N ASP A 23 12.78 21.21 -19.38
CA ASP A 23 12.51 22.02 -20.57
C ASP A 23 11.84 23.35 -20.21
N ARG A 24 11.00 23.38 -19.16
CA ARG A 24 10.28 24.59 -18.75
C ARG A 24 11.00 25.43 -17.71
N LEU A 25 11.57 24.79 -16.69
CA LEU A 25 12.08 25.45 -15.48
C LEU A 25 13.60 25.29 -15.32
N GLY A 26 14.26 24.53 -16.19
CA GLY A 26 15.65 24.15 -16.02
C GLY A 26 15.87 23.23 -14.82
N HIS A 27 17.08 23.24 -14.26
CA HIS A 27 17.39 22.48 -13.05
C HIS A 27 16.79 23.16 -11.81
N THR A 28 15.65 22.65 -11.35
CA THR A 28 15.02 23.09 -10.10
C THR A 28 14.68 21.91 -9.19
N SER A 29 14.86 22.09 -7.89
CA SER A 29 14.39 21.14 -6.86
C SER A 29 12.96 21.45 -6.39
N HIS A 30 12.45 22.65 -6.71
CA HIS A 30 11.17 23.15 -6.24
C HIS A 30 10.40 23.77 -7.40
N ILE A 31 9.31 23.13 -7.78
CA ILE A 31 8.39 23.56 -8.82
C ILE A 31 7.48 24.64 -8.24
N PRO A 32 7.58 25.90 -8.69
CA PRO A 32 6.73 26.98 -8.19
C PRO A 32 5.25 26.70 -8.45
N GLY A 33 4.38 27.05 -7.50
CA GLY A 33 2.95 26.71 -7.55
C GLY A 33 2.20 27.28 -8.76
N ASP A 34 2.61 28.44 -9.26
CA ASP A 34 2.09 29.06 -10.48
C ASP A 34 2.46 28.31 -11.77
N SER A 35 3.54 27.52 -11.73
CA SER A 35 4.05 26.73 -12.85
C SER A 35 3.46 25.31 -12.91
N VAL A 36 2.88 24.82 -11.81
CA VAL A 36 2.37 23.45 -11.68
C VAL A 36 1.31 23.13 -12.73
N GLN A 37 0.34 24.02 -12.94
CA GLN A 37 -0.75 23.78 -13.90
C GLN A 37 -0.20 23.63 -15.32
N THR A 38 0.74 24.49 -15.70
CA THR A 38 1.33 24.50 -17.03
C THR A 38 2.18 23.25 -17.28
N LEU A 39 2.94 22.80 -16.27
CA LEU A 39 3.69 21.54 -16.35
C LEU A 39 2.79 20.32 -16.53
N PHE A 40 1.63 20.28 -15.87
CA PHE A 40 0.66 19.22 -16.15
C PHE A 40 0.15 19.28 -17.59
N ASN A 41 -0.16 20.48 -18.10
CA ASN A 41 -0.64 20.65 -19.46
C ASN A 41 0.37 20.17 -20.51
N ASP A 42 1.67 20.39 -20.27
CA ASP A 42 2.75 19.90 -21.14
C ASP A 42 2.81 18.37 -21.19
N MET A 43 2.38 17.70 -20.12
CA MET A 43 2.19 16.24 -20.06
C MET A 43 0.81 15.78 -20.54
N HIS A 44 0.06 16.65 -21.21
CA HIS A 44 -1.32 16.41 -21.65
C HIS A 44 -2.31 16.09 -20.51
N LEU A 45 -2.02 16.58 -19.30
CA LEU A 45 -2.89 16.51 -18.13
C LEU A 45 -3.47 17.90 -17.86
N TYR A 46 -4.79 18.02 -17.81
CA TYR A 46 -5.45 19.33 -17.73
C TYR A 46 -6.22 19.52 -16.40
N PRO A 47 -5.53 19.67 -15.25
CA PRO A 47 -6.19 19.95 -13.98
C PRO A 47 -6.77 21.37 -13.96
N SER A 48 -7.88 21.55 -13.24
CA SER A 48 -8.43 22.87 -12.94
C SER A 48 -7.56 23.62 -11.92
N LYS A 49 -7.75 24.95 -11.82
CA LYS A 49 -7.06 25.76 -10.80
C LYS A 49 -7.35 25.28 -9.36
N SER A 50 -8.58 24.78 -9.10
CA SER A 50 -8.94 24.19 -7.81
C SER A 50 -8.12 22.94 -7.53
N GLN A 51 -8.02 22.03 -8.50
CA GLN A 51 -7.25 20.79 -8.35
C GLN A 51 -5.77 21.08 -8.09
N VAL A 52 -5.18 22.06 -8.78
CA VAL A 52 -3.80 22.48 -8.54
C VAL A 52 -3.63 23.09 -7.14
N SER A 53 -4.58 23.91 -6.70
CA SER A 53 -4.59 24.47 -5.34
C SER A 53 -4.66 23.37 -4.27
N GLU A 54 -5.50 22.36 -4.49
CA GLU A 54 -5.63 21.19 -3.61
C GLU A 54 -4.33 20.37 -3.57
N MET A 55 -3.69 20.13 -4.72
CA MET A 55 -2.38 19.44 -4.81
C MET A 55 -1.29 20.18 -4.03
N LEU A 56 -1.22 21.50 -4.20
CA LEU A 56 -0.25 22.35 -3.51
C LEU A 56 -0.49 22.40 -2.00
N GLN A 57 -1.75 22.47 -1.58
CA GLN A 57 -2.12 22.41 -0.17
C GLN A 57 -1.76 21.04 0.44
N CYS A 58 -2.05 19.95 -0.28
CA CYS A 58 -1.71 18.60 0.12
C CYS A 58 -0.18 18.45 0.31
N ALA A 59 0.63 18.85 -0.67
CA ALA A 59 2.09 18.79 -0.57
C ALA A 59 2.65 19.64 0.58
N ARG A 60 2.10 20.84 0.81
CA ARG A 60 2.51 21.72 1.91
C ARG A 60 2.24 21.08 3.28
N GLN A 61 1.07 20.45 3.44
CA GLN A 61 0.69 19.73 4.66
C GLN A 61 1.59 18.50 4.87
N CYS A 62 1.87 17.74 3.81
CA CYS A 62 2.76 16.56 3.85
C CYS A 62 4.21 16.91 4.25
N GLY A 63 4.74 18.04 3.75
CA GLY A 63 6.10 18.48 4.02
C GLY A 63 6.30 19.26 5.33
N ARG A 64 5.26 19.46 6.16
CA ARG A 64 5.27 20.32 7.37
C ARG A 64 5.87 21.71 7.11
N ARG A 65 5.62 22.30 5.93
CA ARG A 65 6.24 23.56 5.51
C ARG A 65 5.49 24.77 6.09
N ASN A 66 6.12 25.45 7.05
CA ASN A 66 5.55 26.60 7.76
C ASN A 66 5.81 27.96 7.06
N GLY A 67 5.65 28.03 5.73
CA GLY A 67 5.88 29.25 4.94
C GLY A 67 4.75 29.55 3.96
N THR A 68 4.66 30.79 3.46
CA THR A 68 3.66 31.24 2.47
C THR A 68 3.94 30.75 1.05
N THR A 69 5.14 30.24 0.78
CA THR A 69 5.57 29.78 -0.55
C THR A 69 4.99 28.42 -0.89
N SER A 70 4.22 28.37 -1.98
CA SER A 70 3.57 27.18 -2.49
C SER A 70 4.41 26.56 -3.61
N PHE A 71 4.90 25.33 -3.42
CA PHE A 71 5.71 24.62 -4.42
C PHE A 71 5.52 23.10 -4.31
N LEU A 72 5.85 22.37 -5.38
CA LEU A 72 5.96 20.91 -5.40
C LEU A 72 7.41 20.47 -5.56
N THR A 73 7.81 19.40 -4.91
CA THR A 73 9.05 18.68 -5.24
C THR A 73 8.83 17.80 -6.48
N PHE A 74 9.94 17.36 -7.10
CA PHE A 74 9.89 16.40 -8.22
C PHE A 74 9.08 15.15 -7.87
N GLY A 75 9.29 14.59 -6.67
CA GLY A 75 8.58 13.40 -6.20
C GLY A 75 7.08 13.64 -6.03
N GLU A 76 6.69 14.76 -5.43
CA GLU A 76 5.27 15.12 -5.25
C GLU A 76 4.57 15.34 -6.59
N PHE A 77 5.23 16.02 -7.54
CA PHE A 77 4.68 16.19 -8.88
C PHE A 77 4.52 14.85 -9.61
N CYS A 78 5.50 13.95 -9.53
CA CYS A 78 5.40 12.59 -10.08
C CYS A 78 4.17 11.83 -9.56
N VAL A 79 3.90 11.93 -8.26
CA VAL A 79 2.74 11.27 -7.63
C VAL A 79 1.43 11.81 -8.21
N PHE A 80 1.27 13.14 -8.27
CA PHE A 80 0.04 13.75 -8.80
C PHE A 80 -0.15 13.52 -10.30
N ALA A 81 0.92 13.55 -11.09
CA ALA A 81 0.87 13.28 -12.53
C ALA A 81 0.40 11.85 -12.80
N ARG A 82 0.91 10.88 -12.03
CA ARG A 82 0.52 9.48 -12.16
C ARG A 82 -0.95 9.26 -11.81
N GLU A 83 -1.44 9.96 -10.79
CA GLU A 83 -2.84 9.86 -10.39
C GLU A 83 -3.81 10.53 -11.37
N MET A 84 -3.35 11.58 -12.05
CA MET A 84 -4.10 12.23 -13.10
C MET A 84 -4.23 11.37 -14.38
N GLN A 85 -3.22 10.54 -14.69
CA GLN A 85 -3.22 9.60 -15.82
C GLN A 85 -4.16 8.39 -15.64
N ARG A 86 -4.73 8.19 -14.44
CA ARG A 86 -5.64 7.06 -14.19
C ARG A 86 -7.00 7.25 -14.88
N PRO A 87 -7.54 6.23 -15.58
CA PRO A 87 -8.86 6.30 -16.20
C PRO A 87 -9.95 6.65 -15.18
N LYS A 88 -10.93 7.45 -15.61
CA LYS A 88 -12.05 7.90 -14.74
C LYS A 88 -12.85 6.75 -14.12
N SER A 89 -12.81 5.53 -14.69
CA SER A 89 -13.43 4.33 -14.09
C SER A 89 -12.80 3.91 -12.75
N HIS A 90 -11.56 4.35 -12.48
CA HIS A 90 -10.83 4.10 -11.23
C HIS A 90 -10.75 5.33 -10.32
N ARG A 91 -11.26 6.50 -10.77
CA ARG A 91 -11.46 7.66 -9.90
C ARG A 91 -12.73 7.44 -9.09
N ARG A 92 -12.66 6.65 -8.03
CA ARG A 92 -13.76 6.58 -7.06
C ARG A 92 -13.98 7.98 -6.49
N SER A 93 -15.23 8.44 -6.59
CA SER A 93 -15.73 9.52 -5.75
C SER A 93 -15.41 9.21 -4.28
N PRO A 94 -15.34 10.22 -3.40
CA PRO A 94 -15.30 9.98 -1.96
C PRO A 94 -16.61 9.27 -1.56
N GLN A 95 -16.65 7.95 -1.72
CA GLN A 95 -17.72 7.12 -1.20
C GLN A 95 -17.58 7.19 0.32
N LYS A 96 -18.55 7.83 0.98
CA LYS A 96 -18.85 7.54 2.38
C LYS A 96 -19.23 6.07 2.47
N SER A 97 -18.25 5.21 2.73
CA SER A 97 -18.51 3.82 3.13
C SER A 97 -19.20 3.83 4.50
N PRO A 98 -20.20 2.97 4.75
CA PRO A 98 -20.91 2.91 6.04
C PRO A 98 -20.09 2.44 7.25
N ASN A 99 -18.76 2.46 7.21
CA ASN A 99 -17.92 2.03 8.33
C ASN A 99 -16.65 2.88 8.50
N ALA A 100 -16.81 4.20 8.45
CA ALA A 100 -15.82 5.15 8.95
C ALA A 100 -15.91 5.23 10.49
N ASN A 101 -15.52 4.15 11.18
CA ASN A 101 -15.22 4.09 12.62
C ASN A 101 -14.67 2.68 12.87
N CYS A 102 -13.42 2.43 13.24
CA CYS A 102 -12.28 3.25 13.61
C CYS A 102 -11.04 2.39 13.34
N ALA A 103 -9.88 3.00 13.07
CA ALA A 103 -8.60 2.29 12.96
C ALA A 103 -8.22 1.47 14.20
N ARG A 104 -9.02 1.49 15.27
CA ARG A 104 -8.77 0.79 16.53
C ARG A 104 -9.60 -0.47 16.76
N ASN A 105 -10.56 -0.78 15.87
CA ASN A 105 -11.46 -1.93 16.01
C ASN A 105 -11.50 -2.83 14.76
N CYS A 106 -10.44 -2.87 13.94
CA CYS A 106 -10.36 -3.84 12.86
C CYS A 106 -9.81 -5.18 13.37
N GLU A 107 -10.45 -6.30 13.00
CA GLU A 107 -9.92 -7.63 13.29
C GLU A 107 -8.82 -8.04 12.31
N VAL A 108 -8.92 -7.59 11.06
CA VAL A 108 -8.00 -7.97 9.98
C VAL A 108 -7.38 -6.75 9.30
N PHE A 109 -6.05 -6.69 9.24
CA PHE A 109 -5.34 -5.72 8.41
C PHE A 109 -5.00 -6.32 7.03
N LEU A 110 -5.22 -5.57 5.95
CA LEU A 110 -5.01 -6.03 4.57
C LEU A 110 -3.70 -5.47 3.97
N GLY A 111 -2.57 -6.09 4.31
CA GLY A 111 -1.22 -5.69 3.88
C GLY A 111 -0.75 -6.32 2.56
N GLY A 112 0.38 -5.81 2.03
CA GLY A 112 1.02 -6.35 0.84
C GLY A 112 0.66 -5.63 -0.47
N SER A 113 0.90 -6.31 -1.59
CA SER A 113 0.82 -5.78 -2.96
C SER A 113 -0.41 -4.90 -3.19
N CYS A 114 -0.19 -3.75 -3.83
CA CYS A 114 -1.19 -2.70 -4.04
C CYS A 114 -1.57 -2.60 -5.52
N ASN A 115 -1.09 -1.60 -6.26
CA ASN A 115 -1.35 -1.48 -7.69
C ASN A 115 -0.42 -2.44 -8.45
N PRO A 116 -0.92 -3.22 -9.43
CA PRO A 116 -2.21 -3.08 -10.13
C PRO A 116 -3.32 -3.96 -9.54
N THR A 117 -3.07 -4.59 -8.40
CA THR A 117 -3.84 -5.75 -7.96
C THR A 117 -5.19 -5.37 -7.36
N THR A 118 -6.15 -6.28 -7.52
CA THR A 118 -7.55 -6.09 -7.14
C THR A 118 -7.99 -7.02 -6.01
N TRP A 119 -7.09 -7.85 -5.48
CA TRP A 119 -7.38 -8.91 -4.52
C TRP A 119 -8.15 -8.43 -3.28
N ARG A 120 -7.91 -7.18 -2.85
CA ARG A 120 -8.64 -6.56 -1.74
C ARG A 120 -10.12 -6.40 -2.10
N ILE A 121 -10.41 -5.73 -3.21
CA ILE A 121 -11.79 -5.34 -3.59
C ILE A 121 -12.59 -6.49 -4.20
N GLU A 122 -11.94 -7.39 -4.93
CA GLU A 122 -12.61 -8.47 -5.67
C GLU A 122 -12.80 -9.74 -4.84
N THR A 123 -11.98 -9.96 -3.80
CA THR A 123 -11.97 -11.24 -3.08
C THR A 123 -11.96 -11.07 -1.57
N ALA A 124 -10.95 -10.41 -0.99
CA ALA A 124 -10.79 -10.37 0.46
C ALA A 124 -11.93 -9.63 1.17
N ILE A 125 -12.25 -8.42 0.71
CA ILE A 125 -13.29 -7.59 1.33
C ILE A 125 -14.67 -8.27 1.27
N PRO A 126 -15.16 -8.75 0.11
CA PRO A 126 -16.44 -9.46 0.05
C PRO A 126 -16.51 -10.68 0.98
N GLU A 127 -15.44 -11.47 1.05
CA GLU A 127 -15.41 -12.69 1.87
C GLU A 127 -15.39 -12.38 3.38
N LEU A 128 -14.65 -11.35 3.79
CA LEU A 128 -14.64 -10.89 5.19
C LEU A 128 -16.00 -10.32 5.60
N GLN A 129 -16.62 -9.50 4.74
CA GLN A 129 -17.95 -8.94 4.96
C GLN A 129 -19.02 -10.04 5.08
N LYS A 130 -18.95 -11.08 4.25
CA LYS A 130 -19.84 -12.26 4.33
C LYS A 130 -19.79 -12.96 5.68
N HIS A 131 -18.64 -12.91 6.36
CA HIS A 131 -18.44 -13.50 7.68
C HIS A 131 -18.65 -12.51 8.84
N GLY A 132 -19.03 -11.27 8.55
CA GLY A 132 -19.16 -10.22 9.56
C GLY A 132 -17.83 -9.76 10.17
N ILE A 133 -16.70 -10.07 9.52
CA ILE A 133 -15.36 -9.74 10.02
C ILE A 133 -15.01 -8.31 9.61
N THR A 134 -14.59 -7.52 10.60
CA THR A 134 -14.12 -6.14 10.41
C THR A 134 -12.69 -6.13 9.86
N TYR A 135 -12.38 -5.15 9.02
CA TYR A 135 -11.08 -5.08 8.35
C TYR A 135 -10.61 -3.63 8.13
N TYR A 136 -9.30 -3.47 7.98
CA TYR A 136 -8.67 -2.23 7.53
C TYR A 136 -8.01 -2.41 6.16
N ASN A 137 -8.42 -1.57 5.19
CA ASN A 137 -7.81 -1.50 3.87
C ASN A 137 -6.87 -0.27 3.80
N PRO A 138 -5.54 -0.46 3.76
CA PRO A 138 -4.58 0.65 3.67
C PRO A 138 -4.54 1.30 2.29
N GLN A 139 -5.08 0.66 1.24
CA GLN A 139 -5.10 1.19 -0.11
C GLN A 139 -6.19 2.26 -0.25
N LYS A 140 -5.87 3.48 0.19
CA LYS A 140 -6.71 4.68 0.05
C LYS A 140 -6.32 5.49 -1.19
N SER A 141 -7.29 6.13 -1.82
CA SER A 141 -7.10 6.92 -3.05
C SER A 141 -6.49 8.30 -2.82
N ILE A 142 -6.51 8.80 -1.59
CA ILE A 142 -5.90 10.05 -1.15
C ILE A 142 -4.91 9.64 -0.07
N TRP A 143 -3.64 10.01 -0.22
CA TRP A 143 -2.61 9.75 0.78
C TRP A 143 -2.35 11.02 1.61
N GLY A 144 -2.13 10.87 2.92
CA GLY A 144 -1.82 11.95 3.85
C GLY A 144 -1.08 11.41 5.09
N PRO A 145 -0.29 12.21 5.81
CA PRO A 145 0.47 11.77 6.99
C PRO A 145 -0.41 11.15 8.09
N GLU A 146 -1.64 11.61 8.23
CA GLU A 146 -2.65 11.04 9.13
C GLU A 146 -2.97 9.58 8.80
N LEU A 147 -2.87 9.18 7.53
CA LEU A 147 -3.11 7.81 7.10
C LEU A 147 -1.97 6.87 7.46
N VAL A 148 -0.75 7.39 7.66
CA VAL A 148 0.38 6.59 8.16
C VAL A 148 0.15 6.23 9.62
N ALA A 149 -0.27 7.20 10.43
CA ALA A 149 -0.61 6.96 11.84
C ALA A 149 -1.85 6.05 11.95
N GLU A 150 -2.85 6.26 11.10
CA GLU A 150 -4.04 5.41 11.04
C GLU A 150 -3.70 3.97 10.63
N GLU A 151 -2.85 3.79 9.63
CA GLU A 151 -2.37 2.48 9.20
C GLU A 151 -1.56 1.80 10.31
N HIS A 152 -0.71 2.56 11.00
CA HIS A 152 0.04 2.05 12.14
C HIS A 152 -0.90 1.57 13.26
N ASP A 153 -1.84 2.41 13.68
CA ASP A 153 -2.84 2.08 14.70
C ASP A 153 -3.64 0.83 14.30
N ALA A 154 -4.09 0.75 13.04
CA ALA A 154 -4.82 -0.39 12.50
C ALA A 154 -3.99 -1.68 12.48
N LYS A 155 -2.70 -1.60 12.12
CA LYS A 155 -1.78 -2.76 12.21
C LYS A 155 -1.59 -3.22 13.64
N GLN A 156 -1.49 -2.29 14.60
CA GLN A 156 -1.30 -2.63 16.01
C GLN A 156 -2.55 -3.25 16.63
N SER A 157 -3.75 -2.75 16.28
CA SER A 157 -5.01 -3.27 16.82
C SER A 157 -5.47 -4.58 16.18
N ALA A 158 -5.08 -4.84 14.93
CA ALA A 158 -5.55 -6.02 14.22
C ALA A 158 -5.09 -7.33 14.86
N SER A 159 -6.04 -8.23 15.06
CA SER A 159 -5.83 -9.59 15.55
C SER A 159 -5.11 -10.46 14.52
N VAL A 160 -5.38 -10.24 13.23
CA VAL A 160 -4.72 -10.95 12.12
C VAL A 160 -4.22 -9.97 11.07
N LEU A 161 -2.97 -10.13 10.64
CA LEU A 161 -2.36 -9.36 9.56
C LEU A 161 -2.33 -10.24 8.30
N LEU A 162 -3.24 -10.00 7.35
CA LEU A 162 -3.29 -10.73 6.08
C LEU A 162 -2.43 -10.00 5.05
N PHE A 163 -1.35 -10.63 4.59
CA PHE A 163 -0.43 -10.10 3.59
C PHE A 163 -0.49 -10.89 2.28
N VAL A 164 -0.65 -10.19 1.16
CA VAL A 164 -0.53 -10.77 -0.19
C VAL A 164 0.73 -10.24 -0.85
N LEU A 165 1.68 -11.13 -1.14
CA LEU A 165 2.92 -10.87 -1.87
C LEU A 165 2.80 -11.52 -3.25
N ASP A 166 2.23 -10.80 -4.21
CA ASP A 166 2.10 -11.30 -5.58
C ASP A 166 3.33 -11.02 -6.46
N SER A 167 3.35 -11.66 -7.62
CA SER A 167 4.36 -11.46 -8.65
C SER A 167 4.05 -10.30 -9.62
N GLN A 168 2.91 -9.60 -9.43
CA GLN A 168 2.53 -8.42 -10.22
C GLN A 168 3.17 -7.14 -9.68
N THR A 169 3.77 -7.19 -8.49
CA THR A 169 4.61 -6.15 -7.94
C THR A 169 5.94 -6.72 -7.47
N ARG A 170 6.95 -5.89 -7.30
CA ARG A 170 8.26 -6.31 -6.75
C ARG A 170 8.18 -6.68 -5.26
N SER A 171 7.11 -6.29 -4.57
CA SER A 171 6.78 -6.61 -3.16
C SER A 171 7.90 -6.49 -2.12
N VAL A 172 9.05 -5.87 -2.42
CA VAL A 172 10.24 -5.86 -1.56
C VAL A 172 9.95 -5.27 -0.18
N ALA A 173 9.28 -4.11 -0.13
CA ALA A 173 8.87 -3.50 1.13
C ALA A 173 7.92 -4.41 1.94
N GLY A 174 6.97 -5.05 1.25
CA GLY A 174 6.06 -6.01 1.88
C GLY A 174 6.77 -7.24 2.43
N MET A 175 7.81 -7.73 1.73
CA MET A 175 8.62 -8.85 2.21
C MET A 175 9.35 -8.51 3.51
N ILE A 176 9.97 -7.32 3.58
CA ILE A 176 10.67 -6.84 4.78
C ILE A 176 9.68 -6.62 5.93
N GLU A 177 8.52 -6.03 5.64
CA GLU A 177 7.48 -5.78 6.64
C GLU A 177 6.93 -7.09 7.23
N VAL A 178 6.66 -8.10 6.39
CA VAL A 178 6.22 -9.42 6.86
C VAL A 178 7.28 -10.07 7.76
N ALA A 179 8.55 -10.01 7.38
CA ALA A 179 9.64 -10.55 8.21
C ALA A 179 9.67 -9.87 9.59
N TYR A 180 9.57 -8.54 9.63
CA TYR A 180 9.54 -7.76 10.87
C TYR A 180 8.33 -8.12 11.75
N LEU A 181 7.14 -8.22 11.16
CA LEU A 181 5.90 -8.49 11.90
C LEU A 181 5.92 -9.90 12.50
N VAL A 182 6.41 -10.90 11.76
CA VAL A 182 6.55 -12.27 12.27
C VAL A 182 7.61 -12.34 13.36
N ALA A 183 8.74 -11.65 13.19
CA ALA A 183 9.77 -11.55 14.24
C ALA A 183 9.29 -10.79 15.49
N SER A 184 8.21 -10.01 15.38
CA SER A 184 7.57 -9.28 16.48
C SER A 184 6.36 -10.04 17.06
N ASP A 185 6.30 -11.36 16.87
CA ASP A 185 5.23 -12.24 17.36
C ASP A 185 3.81 -11.85 16.92
N ARG A 186 3.67 -11.13 15.80
CA ARG A 186 2.35 -10.78 15.27
C ARG A 186 1.74 -11.97 14.55
N CYS A 187 0.41 -12.10 14.63
CA CYS A 187 -0.32 -13.13 13.88
C CYS A 187 -0.43 -12.74 12.41
N VAL A 188 0.49 -13.24 11.59
CA VAL A 188 0.54 -12.95 10.15
C VAL A 188 0.08 -14.16 9.33
N VAL A 189 -0.84 -13.92 8.40
CA VAL A 189 -1.24 -14.89 7.36
C VAL A 189 -0.72 -14.38 6.03
N VAL A 190 0.09 -15.19 5.33
CA VAL A 190 0.81 -14.77 4.12
C VAL A 190 0.35 -15.56 2.91
N VAL A 191 0.02 -14.88 1.83
CA VAL A 191 -0.10 -15.42 0.48
C VAL A 191 1.13 -14.99 -0.32
N ALA A 192 1.82 -15.92 -0.96
CA ALA A 192 2.97 -15.59 -1.81
C ALA A 192 2.84 -16.26 -3.18
N HIS A 193 3.02 -15.47 -4.25
CA HIS A 193 3.08 -15.98 -5.62
C HIS A 193 4.52 -15.88 -6.14
N PRO A 194 5.07 -16.96 -6.72
CA PRO A 194 6.43 -16.97 -7.21
C PRO A 194 6.60 -16.06 -8.43
N TYR A 195 7.78 -15.45 -8.54
CA TYR A 195 8.19 -14.73 -9.74
C TYR A 195 8.54 -15.70 -10.87
N GLN A 196 8.21 -15.32 -12.11
CA GLN A 196 8.52 -16.09 -13.31
C GLN A 196 9.63 -15.41 -14.13
N LEU A 197 10.51 -16.21 -14.71
CA LEU A 197 11.58 -15.71 -15.58
C LEU A 197 10.97 -15.06 -16.83
N GLY A 198 11.45 -13.87 -17.19
CA GLY A 198 10.93 -13.10 -18.33
C GLY A 198 9.58 -12.42 -18.10
N GLN A 199 9.04 -12.44 -16.87
CA GLN A 199 7.82 -11.69 -16.57
C GLN A 199 8.06 -10.17 -16.63
N SER A 200 7.00 -9.42 -16.93
CA SER A 200 7.01 -7.96 -16.79
C SER A 200 6.25 -7.52 -15.54
N ILE A 201 6.82 -6.57 -14.80
CA ILE A 201 6.16 -5.89 -13.69
C ILE A 201 5.93 -4.43 -14.11
N MET A 202 4.68 -3.98 -14.12
CA MET A 202 4.32 -2.61 -14.54
C MET A 202 4.79 -2.23 -15.95
N GLY A 203 4.80 -3.20 -16.87
CA GLY A 203 5.24 -3.01 -18.26
C GLY A 203 6.75 -3.05 -18.45
N GLU A 204 7.52 -3.31 -17.39
CA GLU A 204 8.98 -3.48 -17.46
C GLU A 204 9.32 -4.96 -17.35
N GLU A 205 9.96 -5.52 -18.37
CA GLU A 205 10.53 -6.87 -18.30
C GLU A 205 11.68 -6.89 -17.27
N LEU A 206 11.64 -7.86 -16.36
CA LEU A 206 12.69 -7.99 -15.37
C LEU A 206 13.98 -8.46 -16.03
N SER A 207 15.09 -7.79 -15.69
CA SER A 207 16.41 -8.32 -16.03
C SER A 207 16.66 -9.64 -15.30
N TYR A 208 17.55 -10.50 -15.82
CA TYR A 208 17.92 -11.74 -15.14
C TYR A 208 18.43 -11.50 -13.71
N ARG A 209 19.24 -10.46 -13.49
CA ARG A 209 19.76 -10.11 -12.15
C ARG A 209 18.63 -9.70 -11.20
N GLU A 210 17.73 -8.84 -11.68
CA GLU A 210 16.59 -8.38 -10.87
C GLU A 210 15.63 -9.53 -10.53
N TYR A 211 15.37 -10.43 -11.48
CA TYR A 211 14.62 -11.65 -11.23
C TYR A 211 15.28 -12.51 -10.16
N ASP A 212 16.59 -12.75 -10.26
CA ASP A 212 17.36 -13.54 -9.30
C ASP A 212 17.34 -12.93 -7.89
N ASP A 213 17.50 -11.60 -7.79
CA ASP A 213 17.41 -10.87 -6.52
C ASP A 213 16.02 -10.98 -5.89
N LEU A 214 14.96 -10.81 -6.68
CA LEU A 214 13.57 -10.90 -6.21
C LEU A 214 13.21 -12.32 -5.75
N VAL A 215 13.61 -13.34 -6.51
CA VAL A 215 13.41 -14.74 -6.14
C VAL A 215 14.21 -15.07 -4.88
N SER A 216 15.47 -14.68 -4.80
CA SER A 216 16.32 -14.92 -3.63
C SER A 216 15.77 -14.25 -2.38
N GLY A 217 15.30 -13.00 -2.49
CA GLY A 217 14.63 -12.28 -1.40
C GLY A 217 13.35 -12.97 -0.95
N GLN A 218 12.50 -13.40 -1.88
CA GLN A 218 11.28 -14.13 -1.57
C GLN A 218 11.58 -15.48 -0.90
N MET A 219 12.54 -16.25 -1.42
CA MET A 219 12.95 -17.54 -0.85
C MET A 219 13.52 -17.39 0.56
N THR A 220 14.28 -16.32 0.82
CA THR A 220 14.78 -15.98 2.15
C THR A 220 13.63 -15.74 3.13
N LEU A 221 12.64 -14.92 2.74
CA LEU A 221 11.44 -14.69 3.53
C LEU A 221 10.67 -15.99 3.79
N LEU A 222 10.38 -16.78 2.75
CA LEU A 222 9.63 -18.03 2.88
C LEU A 222 10.31 -19.03 3.82
N SER A 223 11.64 -19.05 3.81
CA SER A 223 12.44 -19.87 4.73
C SER A 223 12.31 -19.37 6.18
N LEU A 224 12.40 -18.05 6.40
CA LEU A 224 12.16 -17.44 7.71
C LEU A 224 10.76 -17.79 8.24
N LEU A 225 9.73 -17.62 7.42
CA LEU A 225 8.35 -17.91 7.80
C LEU A 225 8.16 -19.37 8.19
N ARG A 226 8.72 -20.30 7.40
CA ARG A 226 8.68 -21.73 7.70
C ARG A 226 9.35 -22.05 9.04
N ASN A 227 10.51 -21.44 9.30
CA ASN A 227 11.25 -21.65 10.55
C ASN A 227 10.50 -21.11 11.77
N GLN A 228 9.68 -20.07 11.60
CA GLN A 228 8.79 -19.52 12.62
C GLN A 228 7.43 -20.23 12.70
N GLY A 229 7.23 -21.34 11.98
CA GLY A 229 5.97 -22.09 11.96
C GLY A 229 4.82 -21.38 11.23
N VAL A 230 5.09 -20.30 10.50
CA VAL A 230 4.10 -19.58 9.70
C VAL A 230 3.87 -20.30 8.39
N LYS A 231 2.65 -20.79 8.18
CA LYS A 231 2.23 -21.41 6.92
C LYS A 231 2.01 -20.34 5.85
N VAL A 232 2.71 -20.48 4.73
CA VAL A 232 2.50 -19.66 3.53
C VAL A 232 1.45 -20.32 2.64
N HIS A 233 0.49 -19.53 2.19
CA HIS A 233 -0.62 -19.95 1.33
C HIS A 233 -0.31 -19.65 -0.13
N SER A 234 -0.70 -20.55 -1.03
CA SER A 234 -0.55 -20.37 -2.48
C SER A 234 -1.71 -19.61 -3.13
N ASN A 235 -2.80 -19.39 -2.40
CA ASN A 235 -3.97 -18.66 -2.89
C ASN A 235 -4.70 -17.97 -1.74
N LEU A 236 -5.38 -16.88 -2.09
CA LEU A 236 -6.09 -16.02 -1.15
C LEU A 236 -7.26 -16.72 -0.45
N THR A 237 -7.98 -17.64 -1.10
CA THR A 237 -9.10 -18.37 -0.51
C THR A 237 -8.67 -19.17 0.72
N SER A 238 -7.59 -19.95 0.60
CA SER A 238 -7.08 -20.73 1.72
C SER A 238 -6.55 -19.86 2.87
N ALA A 239 -6.01 -18.68 2.56
CA ALA A 239 -5.57 -17.71 3.55
C ALA A 239 -6.76 -17.09 4.29
N LEU A 240 -7.82 -16.70 3.59
CA LEU A 240 -9.05 -16.16 4.19
C LEU A 240 -9.73 -17.21 5.09
N GLN A 241 -9.77 -18.47 4.68
CA GLN A 241 -10.24 -19.57 5.53
C GLN A 241 -9.43 -19.66 6.82
N LYS A 242 -8.09 -19.61 6.72
CA LYS A 242 -7.21 -19.63 7.89
C LYS A 242 -7.44 -18.41 8.80
N THR A 243 -7.58 -17.22 8.23
CA THR A 243 -7.91 -15.99 8.96
C THR A 243 -9.22 -16.14 9.75
N THR A 244 -10.29 -16.62 9.10
CA THR A 244 -11.58 -16.87 9.75
C THR A 244 -11.46 -17.91 10.87
N SER A 245 -10.70 -18.98 10.67
CA SER A 245 -10.47 -19.99 11.72
C SER A 245 -9.71 -19.43 12.92
N ILE A 246 -8.71 -18.57 12.71
CA ILE A 246 -7.96 -17.92 13.79
C ILE A 246 -8.91 -17.05 14.62
N LEU A 247 -9.71 -16.20 13.98
CA LEU A 247 -10.64 -15.31 14.68
C LEU A 247 -11.70 -16.08 15.46
N LYS A 248 -12.32 -17.11 14.87
CA LYS A 248 -13.28 -17.99 15.57
C LYS A 248 -12.69 -18.64 16.80
N TYR A 249 -11.45 -19.13 16.72
CA TYR A 249 -10.76 -19.73 17.86
C TYR A 249 -10.54 -18.70 18.98
N SER A 250 -10.11 -17.49 18.64
CA SER A 250 -9.95 -16.39 19.60
C SER A 250 -11.25 -16.01 20.30
N TYR A 251 -12.38 -16.00 19.58
CA TYR A 251 -13.69 -15.73 20.18
C TYR A 251 -14.11 -16.78 21.19
N ASN A 252 -13.97 -18.07 20.84
CA ASN A 252 -14.33 -19.17 21.74
C ASN A 252 -13.48 -19.16 23.02
N LEU A 253 -12.18 -18.90 22.90
CA LEU A 253 -11.27 -18.75 24.05
C LEU A 253 -11.69 -17.61 24.99
N ALA A 254 -12.14 -16.49 24.44
CA ALA A 254 -12.60 -15.35 25.24
C ALA A 254 -13.91 -15.70 25.99
N GLU A 255 -14.86 -16.37 25.33
CA GLU A 255 -16.10 -16.83 25.95
C GLU A 255 -15.85 -17.85 27.07
N GLU A 256 -14.97 -18.83 26.86
CA GLU A 256 -14.58 -19.80 27.89
C GLU A 256 -13.99 -19.13 29.13
N GLN A 257 -13.14 -18.11 28.94
CA GLN A 257 -12.55 -17.36 30.06
C GLN A 257 -13.57 -16.49 30.82
N VAL A 258 -14.55 -15.92 30.12
CA VAL A 258 -15.62 -15.14 30.76
C VAL A 258 -16.54 -16.07 31.55
N THR A 259 -16.95 -17.19 30.95
CA THR A 259 -17.82 -18.18 31.61
C THR A 259 -17.14 -18.83 32.82
N SER A 260 -15.83 -19.11 32.76
CA SER A 260 -15.09 -19.61 33.93
C SER A 260 -15.04 -18.60 35.07
N LYS A 261 -14.82 -17.30 34.78
CA LYS A 261 -14.81 -16.24 35.80
C LYS A 261 -16.18 -16.03 36.45
N LEU A 262 -17.25 -16.07 35.67
CA LEU A 262 -18.62 -15.95 36.21
C LEU A 262 -19.00 -17.13 37.12
N ARG A 263 -18.55 -18.36 36.79
CA ARG A 263 -18.74 -19.53 37.67
C ARG A 263 -17.99 -19.43 39.00
N ILE A 264 -16.83 -18.77 39.02
CA ILE A 264 -16.04 -18.56 40.24
C ILE A 264 -16.69 -17.48 41.14
N LEU A 265 -17.34 -16.47 40.56
CA LEU A 265 -18.00 -15.38 41.29
C LEU A 265 -19.41 -15.72 41.79
N GLY A 266 -20.00 -16.82 41.30
CA GLY A 266 -21.35 -17.28 41.68
C GLY A 266 -21.37 -18.37 42.76
N ASN A 267 -20.20 -18.78 43.27
CA ASN A 267 -20.01 -19.69 44.40
C ASN A 267 -19.38 -18.95 45.58
#